data_AF-A0A528LSW7-F1
#
_entry.id   AF-A0A528LSW7-F1
#
_cell.length_a   1.000
_cell.length_b   1.000
_cell.length_c   1.000
_cell.angle_alpha   90.00
_cell.angle_beta   90.00
_cell.angle_gamma   90.00
#
_symmetry.space_group_name_H-M   'P 1'
#
loop_
_entity.id
_entity.type
_entity.pdbx_description
1 polymer ?
#
loop_
_entity_poly.entity_id
_entity_poly.type
_entity_poly.pdbx_seq_one_letter_code
_entity_poly.pdbx_strand_id
1 'polypeptide(L)'
;MTRNMPLVFEIFLERLSQSVDEADFRDAMAEAAARLDLLSFAYLSLPSRPSGKPRLISNYPPRWTRQYLEKRYEKLDPVILRARNGGCPFQWGSNLGGDKMSPAQQQLLDEAAQFSIRCGLTIPIVDLRNCTAAVT
;
A
#
# COMPACT_ATOMS: atom_id res chain seq x y z
N MET A 1 12.22 12.50 17.49
CA MET A 1 12.08 11.95 16.13
C MET A 1 11.44 12.93 15.12
N THR A 2 10.91 14.11 15.51
CA THR A 2 10.16 15.01 14.61
C THR A 2 10.97 16.03 13.79
N ARG A 3 12.29 16.18 14.01
CA ARG A 3 13.06 17.31 13.45
C ARG A 3 13.44 17.17 11.95
N ASN A 4 13.34 15.96 11.38
CA ASN A 4 13.75 15.67 9.98
C ASN A 4 12.58 15.39 9.02
N MET A 5 11.34 15.31 9.51
CA MET A 5 10.19 14.99 8.65
C MET A 5 9.98 15.99 7.50
N PRO A 6 10.13 17.32 7.68
CA PRO A 6 10.05 18.26 6.58
C PRO A 6 11.10 17.99 5.49
N LEU A 7 12.35 17.68 5.89
CA LEU A 7 13.44 17.40 4.96
C LEU A 7 13.20 16.09 4.19
N VAL A 8 12.73 15.04 4.86
CA VAL A 8 12.38 13.77 4.18
C VAL A 8 11.28 14.01 3.15
N PHE A 9 10.28 14.83 3.50
CA PHE A 9 9.19 15.17 2.60
C PHE A 9 9.65 15.99 1.39
N GLU A 10 10.50 17.01 1.59
CA GLU A 10 11.05 17.82 0.49
C GLU A 10 11.88 16.98 -0.49
N ILE A 11 12.79 16.14 0.02
CA ILE A 11 13.61 15.23 -0.81
C ILE A 11 12.70 14.25 -1.58
N PHE A 12 11.68 13.72 -0.92
CA PHE A 12 10.72 12.84 -1.57
C PHE A 12 9.97 13.55 -2.71
N LEU A 13 9.47 14.76 -2.48
CA LEU A 13 8.78 15.55 -3.51
C LEU A 13 9.70 15.90 -4.68
N GLU A 14 10.94 16.30 -4.41
CA GLU A 14 11.92 16.62 -5.45
C GLU A 14 12.17 15.41 -6.35
N ARG A 15 12.46 14.24 -5.78
CA ARG A 15 12.68 13.01 -6.56
C ARG A 15 11.44 12.53 -7.29
N LEU A 16 10.28 12.62 -6.65
CA LEU A 16 9.02 12.29 -7.28
C LEU A 16 8.75 13.17 -8.50
N SER A 17 9.12 14.47 -8.43
CA SER A 17 8.96 15.41 -9.55
C SER A 17 9.89 15.13 -10.74
N GLN A 18 11.01 14.45 -10.49
CA GLN A 18 12.01 14.07 -11.50
C GLN A 18 11.78 12.66 -12.06
N SER A 19 10.86 11.89 -11.47
CA SER A 19 10.59 10.51 -11.88
C SER A 19 9.93 10.46 -13.26
N VAL A 20 10.48 9.65 -14.16
CA VAL A 20 9.94 9.48 -15.53
C VAL A 20 9.26 8.14 -15.74
N ASP A 21 9.49 7.17 -14.85
CA ASP A 21 8.88 5.84 -14.93
C ASP A 21 8.52 5.23 -13.55
N GLU A 22 8.05 3.98 -13.58
CA GLU A 22 7.66 3.23 -12.39
C GLU A 22 8.84 2.85 -11.49
N ALA A 23 10.03 2.66 -12.07
CA ALA A 23 11.22 2.32 -11.31
C ALA A 23 11.70 3.53 -10.50
N ASP A 24 11.71 4.72 -11.10
CA ASP A 24 12.01 5.97 -10.41
C ASP A 24 11.04 6.22 -9.25
N PHE A 25 9.73 6.05 -9.50
CA PHE A 25 8.70 6.18 -8.48
C PHE A 25 8.93 5.19 -7.32
N ARG A 26 9.22 3.93 -7.65
CA ARG A 26 9.49 2.89 -6.66
C ARG A 26 10.69 3.27 -5.79
N ASP A 27 11.76 3.75 -6.41
CA ASP A 27 13.01 4.07 -5.71
C ASP A 27 12.86 5.33 -4.84
N ALA A 28 12.12 6.34 -5.30
CA ALA A 28 11.77 7.52 -4.51
C ALA A 28 10.94 7.15 -3.27
N MET A 29 9.92 6.30 -3.44
CA MET A 29 9.09 5.80 -2.33
C MET A 29 9.89 4.92 -1.36
N ALA A 30 10.76 4.04 -1.87
CA ALA A 30 11.60 3.18 -1.05
C ALA A 30 12.56 3.99 -0.17
N GLU A 31 13.18 5.02 -0.73
CA GLU A 31 14.06 5.90 0.04
C GLU A 31 13.29 6.70 1.09
N ALA A 32 12.13 7.26 0.75
CA ALA A 32 11.29 7.97 1.70
C ALA A 32 10.85 7.06 2.86
N ALA A 33 10.42 5.84 2.56
CA ALA A 33 10.06 4.83 3.55
C ALA A 33 11.25 4.51 4.47
N ALA A 34 12.44 4.26 3.90
CA ALA A 34 13.65 3.97 4.67
C ALA A 34 14.04 5.13 5.61
N ARG A 35 13.91 6.39 5.16
CA ARG A 35 14.17 7.59 5.98
C ARG A 35 13.13 7.80 7.09
N LEU A 36 11.98 7.14 7.00
CA LEU A 36 10.92 7.12 8.01
C LEU A 36 10.96 5.84 8.86
N ASP A 37 12.03 5.04 8.77
CA ASP A 37 12.19 3.75 9.46
C ASP A 37 11.11 2.71 9.09
N LEU A 38 10.49 2.85 7.92
CA LEU A 38 9.56 1.87 7.36
C LEU A 38 10.31 0.85 6.52
N LEU A 39 10.17 -0.44 6.88
CA LEU A 39 10.80 -1.55 6.17
C LEU A 39 10.28 -1.72 4.74
N SER A 40 9.02 -1.37 4.53
CA SER A 40 8.35 -1.63 3.27
C SER A 40 7.30 -0.59 2.97
N PHE A 41 6.98 -0.44 1.69
CA PHE A 41 5.84 0.32 1.22
C PHE A 41 5.11 -0.45 0.10
N ALA A 42 3.84 -0.14 -0.10
CA ALA A 42 3.09 -0.52 -1.28
C ALA A 42 2.15 0.59 -1.75
N TYR A 43 2.25 0.96 -3.02
CA TYR A 43 1.28 1.76 -3.74
C TYR A 43 0.43 0.84 -4.60
N LEU A 44 -0.86 0.69 -4.25
CA LEU A 44 -1.83 -0.06 -5.04
C LEU A 44 -2.84 0.89 -5.65
N SER A 45 -2.82 1.04 -6.97
CA SER A 45 -3.84 1.77 -7.72
C SER A 45 -4.90 0.81 -8.26
N LEU A 46 -6.17 1.12 -7.96
CA LEU A 46 -7.33 0.35 -8.35
C LEU A 46 -8.11 1.13 -9.41
N PRO A 47 -8.35 0.54 -10.60
CA PRO A 47 -9.07 1.21 -11.65
C PRO A 47 -10.56 1.34 -11.29
N SER A 48 -11.18 2.48 -11.64
CA SER A 48 -12.63 2.68 -11.46
C SER A 48 -13.49 1.75 -12.33
N ARG A 49 -12.90 1.19 -13.41
CA ARG A 49 -13.59 0.27 -14.32
C ARG A 49 -13.36 -1.19 -13.93
N PRO A 50 -14.40 -2.05 -13.95
CA PRO A 50 -14.29 -3.47 -13.58
C PRO A 50 -13.28 -4.29 -14.40
N SER A 51 -12.99 -3.85 -15.63
CA SER A 51 -12.05 -4.51 -16.55
C SER A 51 -10.61 -4.02 -16.43
N GLY A 52 -10.35 -2.97 -15.65
CA GLY A 52 -8.99 -2.48 -15.43
C GLY A 52 -8.19 -3.45 -14.55
N LYS A 53 -6.88 -3.49 -14.77
CA LYS A 53 -5.95 -4.25 -13.91
C LYS A 53 -5.45 -3.36 -12.77
N PRO A 54 -5.39 -3.86 -11.52
CA PRO A 54 -4.71 -3.14 -10.45
C PRO A 54 -3.23 -2.95 -10.81
N ARG A 55 -2.66 -1.80 -10.43
CA ARG A 55 -1.22 -1.54 -10.53
C ARG A 55 -0.64 -1.52 -9.12
N LEU A 56 0.33 -2.39 -8.86
CA LEU A 56 1.00 -2.51 -7.57
C LEU A 56 2.48 -2.16 -7.75
N ILE A 57 2.91 -1.07 -7.12
CA ILE A 57 4.31 -0.64 -7.06
C ILE A 57 4.75 -0.72 -5.60
N SER A 58 5.75 -1.53 -5.30
CA SER A 58 6.17 -1.77 -3.91
C SER A 58 7.62 -2.24 -3.85
N ASN A 59 8.18 -2.23 -2.64
CA ASN A 59 9.41 -2.96 -2.32
C ASN A 59 9.13 -4.29 -1.59
N TYR A 60 7.88 -4.77 -1.62
CA TYR A 60 7.55 -6.11 -1.11
C TYR A 60 8.26 -7.21 -1.91
N PRO A 61 8.50 -8.39 -1.30
CA PRO A 61 9.10 -9.51 -2.01
C PRO A 61 8.35 -9.82 -3.33
N PRO A 62 9.05 -9.97 -4.48
CA PRO A 62 8.40 -10.21 -5.77
C PRO A 62 7.53 -11.46 -5.83
N ARG A 63 7.79 -12.43 -4.95
CA ARG A 63 6.94 -13.63 -4.80
C ARG A 63 5.56 -13.27 -4.22
N TRP A 64 5.53 -12.39 -3.22
CA TRP A 64 4.29 -11.94 -2.60
C TRP A 64 3.46 -11.08 -3.56
N THR A 65 4.06 -10.09 -4.22
CA THR A 65 3.32 -9.19 -5.14
C THR A 65 2.69 -9.95 -6.30
N ARG A 66 3.40 -10.93 -6.86
CA ARG A 66 2.88 -11.82 -7.90
C ARG A 66 1.69 -12.64 -7.41
N GLN A 67 1.85 -13.33 -6.27
CA GLN A 67 0.80 -14.14 -5.66
C GLN A 67 -0.44 -13.29 -5.33
N TYR A 68 -0.24 -12.08 -4.81
CA TYR A 68 -1.30 -11.14 -4.50
C TYR A 68 -2.14 -10.78 -5.74
N LEU A 69 -1.48 -10.42 -6.85
CA LEU A 69 -2.14 -10.05 -8.10
C LEU A 69 -2.79 -11.26 -8.79
N GLU A 70 -2.14 -12.42 -8.81
CA GLU A 70 -2.66 -13.65 -9.42
C GLU A 70 -3.94 -14.15 -8.71
N LYS A 71 -3.93 -14.14 -7.38
CA LYS A 71 -5.10 -14.53 -6.56
C LYS A 71 -6.16 -13.42 -6.44
N ARG A 72 -5.93 -12.26 -7.06
CA ARG A 72 -6.81 -11.08 -7.01
C ARG A 72 -7.15 -10.65 -5.58
N TYR A 73 -6.13 -10.62 -4.74
CA TYR A 73 -6.27 -10.34 -3.32
C TYR A 73 -6.77 -8.92 -3.03
N GLU A 74 -6.67 -7.98 -3.97
CA GLU A 74 -7.25 -6.64 -3.84
C GLU A 74 -8.77 -6.63 -3.61
N LYS A 75 -9.47 -7.72 -3.96
CA LYS A 75 -10.92 -7.85 -3.77
C LYS A 75 -11.31 -8.36 -2.38
N LEU A 76 -10.38 -9.03 -1.70
CA LEU A 76 -10.60 -9.65 -0.40
C LEU A 76 -9.91 -8.85 0.70
N ASP A 77 -8.77 -8.24 0.39
CA ASP A 77 -7.90 -7.56 1.33
C ASP A 77 -8.67 -6.53 2.18
N PRO A 78 -8.78 -6.76 3.51
CA PRO A 78 -9.56 -5.89 4.38
C PRO A 78 -8.96 -4.48 4.49
N VAL A 79 -7.64 -4.32 4.28
CA VAL A 79 -6.99 -2.99 4.19
C VAL A 79 -7.52 -2.23 2.98
N ILE A 80 -7.59 -2.90 1.84
CA ILE A 80 -8.06 -2.29 0.59
C ILE A 80 -9.56 -2.02 0.61
N LEU A 81 -10.36 -2.95 1.14
CA LEU A 81 -11.79 -2.75 1.33
C LEU A 81 -12.08 -1.55 2.24
N ARG A 82 -11.31 -1.40 3.32
CA ARG A 82 -11.42 -0.22 4.19
C ARG A 82 -10.99 1.06 3.47
N ALA A 83 -9.86 1.05 2.75
CA ALA A 83 -9.37 2.22 2.01
C ALA A 83 -10.34 2.69 0.91
N ARG A 84 -11.06 1.76 0.25
CA ARG A 84 -12.10 2.08 -0.75
C ARG A 84 -13.30 2.82 -0.18
N ASN A 85 -13.60 2.64 1.10
CA ASN A 85 -14.65 3.40 1.78
C ASN A 85 -14.21 4.85 2.08
N GLY A 86 -12.99 5.23 1.69
CA GLY A 86 -12.42 6.56 1.87
C GLY A 86 -12.03 6.84 3.32
N GLY A 87 -11.78 8.12 3.60
CA GLY A 87 -11.51 8.62 4.95
C GLY A 87 -10.04 8.91 5.23
N CYS A 88 -9.74 9.09 6.51
CA CYS A 88 -8.41 9.45 7.00
C CYS A 88 -7.43 8.27 6.93
N PRO A 89 -6.11 8.55 6.96
CA PRO A 89 -5.10 7.51 7.19
C PRO A 89 -5.45 6.63 8.39
N PHE A 90 -5.22 5.32 8.27
CA PHE A 90 -5.55 4.37 9.34
C PHE A 90 -4.45 3.32 9.52
N GLN A 91 -4.20 2.98 10.79
CA GLN A 91 -3.31 1.88 11.14
C GLN A 91 -4.04 0.55 11.06
N TRP A 92 -3.27 -0.49 10.76
CA TRP A 92 -3.75 -1.85 10.63
C TRP A 92 -2.71 -2.85 11.14
N GLY A 93 -3.18 -4.03 11.55
CA GLY A 93 -2.36 -5.07 12.19
C GLY A 93 -3.25 -6.04 12.95
N SER A 94 -2.88 -6.45 14.16
CA SER A 94 -3.67 -7.33 15.02
C SER A 94 -5.12 -6.86 15.24
N ASN A 95 -5.37 -5.55 15.11
CA ASN A 95 -6.68 -4.91 15.36
C ASN A 95 -7.52 -4.69 14.07
N LEU A 96 -7.06 -5.13 12.89
CA LEU A 96 -7.82 -4.97 11.63
C LEU A 96 -9.14 -5.72 11.64
N GLY A 97 -9.13 -6.90 12.26
CA GLY A 97 -10.23 -7.82 12.31
C GLY A 97 -10.76 -7.94 13.72
N GLY A 98 -11.64 -7.04 14.14
CA GLY A 98 -12.64 -7.45 15.14
C GLY A 98 -13.37 -8.73 14.67
N ASP A 99 -14.36 -9.20 15.43
CA ASP A 99 -15.04 -10.51 15.29
C ASP A 99 -15.66 -10.91 13.92
N LYS A 100 -15.41 -10.22 12.80
CA LYS A 100 -16.03 -10.44 11.48
C LYS A 100 -15.07 -10.52 10.29
N MET A 101 -13.84 -11.01 10.46
CA MET A 101 -13.00 -11.31 9.31
C MET A 101 -13.34 -12.68 8.72
N SER A 102 -13.52 -12.76 7.40
CA SER A 102 -13.78 -14.05 6.74
C SER A 102 -12.54 -14.95 6.76
N PRO A 103 -12.70 -16.30 6.70
CA PRO A 103 -11.56 -17.22 6.63
C PRO A 103 -10.60 -16.92 5.48
N ALA A 104 -11.11 -16.46 4.32
CA ALA A 104 -10.29 -16.10 3.17
C ALA A 104 -9.44 -14.83 3.43
N GLN A 105 -9.98 -13.86 4.18
CA GLN A 105 -9.23 -12.66 4.58
C GLN A 105 -8.16 -12.98 5.62
N GLN A 106 -8.46 -13.85 6.59
CA GLN A 106 -7.47 -14.33 7.55
C GLN A 106 -6.33 -15.04 6.82
N GLN A 107 -6.66 -15.97 5.91
CA GLN A 107 -5.66 -16.67 5.11
C GLN A 107 -4.76 -15.71 4.31
N LEU A 108 -5.34 -14.68 3.69
CA LEU A 108 -4.56 -13.65 2.97
C LEU A 108 -3.55 -12.97 3.90
N LEU A 109 -3.97 -12.55 5.10
CA LEU A 109 -3.08 -11.89 6.06
C LEU A 109 -2.03 -12.87 6.64
N ASP A 110 -2.38 -14.13 6.84
CA ASP A 110 -1.45 -15.16 7.29
C ASP A 110 -0.39 -15.46 6.22
N GLU A 111 -0.78 -15.52 4.95
CA GLU A 111 0.14 -15.62 3.81
C GLU A 111 1.06 -14.38 3.74
N ALA A 112 0.51 -13.17 3.92
CA ALA A 112 1.28 -11.92 3.95
C ALA A 112 2.31 -11.90 5.11
N ALA A 113 1.93 -12.44 6.26
CA ALA A 113 2.77 -12.49 7.46
C ALA A 113 4.03 -13.37 7.29
N GLN A 114 4.00 -14.33 6.36
CA GLN A 114 5.18 -15.13 5.96
C GLN A 114 6.23 -14.28 5.23
N PHE A 115 5.82 -13.14 4.66
CA PHE A 115 6.67 -12.14 4.02
C PHE A 115 6.94 -10.92 4.92
N SER A 116 6.71 -11.05 6.23
CA SER A 116 6.85 -9.98 7.24
C SER A 116 5.87 -8.82 7.08
N ILE A 117 4.80 -8.99 6.33
CA ILE A 117 3.75 -7.99 6.12
C ILE A 117 2.61 -8.27 7.12
N ARG A 118 2.68 -7.65 8.29
CA ARG A 118 1.80 -7.96 9.43
C ARG A 118 0.98 -6.77 9.93
N CYS A 119 1.51 -5.57 9.77
CA CYS A 119 0.90 -4.32 10.19
C CYS A 119 1.41 -3.20 9.30
N GLY A 120 0.72 -2.06 9.31
CA GLY A 120 1.09 -0.90 8.52
C GLY A 120 0.19 0.30 8.77
N LEU A 121 0.48 1.39 8.07
CA LEU A 121 -0.34 2.59 8.01
C LEU A 121 -0.80 2.76 6.58
N THR A 122 -2.11 2.79 6.35
CA THR A 122 -2.65 3.00 5.01
C THR A 122 -3.18 4.41 4.86
N ILE A 123 -2.75 5.09 3.79
CA ILE A 123 -3.26 6.38 3.33
C ILE A 123 -4.13 6.13 2.10
N PRO A 124 -5.47 6.28 2.20
CA PRO A 124 -6.36 6.25 1.04
C PRO A 124 -6.17 7.51 0.19
N ILE A 125 -6.02 7.33 -1.12
CA ILE A 125 -6.00 8.39 -2.12
C ILE A 125 -7.19 8.13 -3.05
N VAL A 126 -8.14 9.05 -3.08
CA VAL A 126 -9.29 8.98 -3.99
C VAL A 126 -9.19 10.15 -4.95
N ASP A 127 -9.11 9.86 -6.25
CA ASP A 127 -9.09 10.90 -7.28
C ASP A 127 -10.52 11.38 -7.64
N LEU A 128 -10.61 12.45 -8.43
CA LEU A 128 -11.88 13.01 -8.91
C LEU A 128 -12.68 12.05 -9.83
N ARG A 129 -12.05 10.98 -10.30
CA ARG A 129 -12.64 9.93 -11.14
C ARG A 129 -12.99 8.67 -10.32
N ASN A 130 -12.95 8.80 -8.99
CA ASN A 130 -13.21 7.74 -8.03
C ASN A 130 -12.24 6.53 -8.17
N CYS A 131 -11.04 6.74 -8.74
CA CYS A 131 -9.97 5.76 -8.66
C CYS A 131 -9.43 5.77 -7.22
N THR A 132 -9.33 4.60 -6.61
CA THR A 132 -8.74 4.47 -5.27
C THR A 132 -7.31 4.00 -5.42
N ALA A 133 -6.37 4.71 -4.80
CA ALA A 133 -5.08 4.16 -4.47
C ALA A 133 -4.93 4.01 -2.94
N ALA A 134 -4.20 3.00 -2.52
CA ALA A 134 -3.79 2.83 -1.13
C ALA A 134 -2.26 2.87 -1.10
N VAL A 135 -1.71 3.70 -0.22
CA VAL A 135 -0.29 3.67 0.15
C VAL A 135 -0.19 3.03 1.52
N THR A 136 0.55 1.95 1.64
CA THR A 136 0.76 1.19 2.89
C THR A 136 2.23 1.10 3.23
#